data_AF-A0A6J5A9R4-F1
#
_entry.id   AF-A0A6J5A9R4-F1
#
_cell.length_a   1.000
_cell.length_b   1.000
_cell.length_c   1.000
_cell.angle_alpha   90.00
_cell.angle_beta   90.00
_cell.angle_gamma   90.00
#
_symmetry.space_group_name_H-M   'P 1'
#
loop_
_entity.id
_entity.type
_entity.pdbx_description
1 polymer ?
#
loop_
_entity_poly.entity_id
_entity_poly.type
_entity_poly.pdbx_seq_one_letter_code
_entity_poly.pdbx_strand_id
1 'polypeptide(L)'
;MLRGFPPVVAADTQTLVLGSFPGEASLAATQYYAHPRNQFWRLLGAVLDEPLAELVYEERLRRLLSHGIGVWDVLAACHREGSLDAAIRNAQPNDFASLRDHAPLLRKVCFNGKTAGRFAPVIGAAGYTTLVLPSSSPANAMLSFDQKLRLWRDILT
;
A
#
# COMPACT_ATOMS: atom_id res chain seq x y z
N MET A 1 15.81 3.88 -14.83
CA MET A 1 14.43 4.12 -14.37
C MET A 1 13.93 2.89 -13.63
N LEU A 2 13.41 3.07 -12.42
CA LEU A 2 12.82 1.98 -11.62
C LEU A 2 11.36 1.77 -12.05
N ARG A 3 10.88 0.53 -11.97
CA ARG A 3 9.50 0.15 -12.23
C ARG A 3 8.85 -0.44 -10.98
N GLY A 4 7.59 -0.09 -10.76
CA GLY A 4 6.76 -0.64 -9.70
C GLY A 4 6.25 -2.03 -10.06
N PHE A 5 5.37 -2.54 -9.20
CA PHE A 5 4.75 -3.85 -9.35
C PHE A 5 3.31 -3.73 -9.89
N PRO A 6 2.75 -4.81 -10.45
CA PRO A 6 1.32 -4.86 -10.80
C PRO A 6 0.45 -4.89 -9.54
N PRO A 7 -0.81 -4.42 -9.61
CA PRO A 7 -1.72 -4.48 -8.47
C PRO A 7 -1.94 -5.93 -8.03
N VAL A 8 -1.94 -6.18 -6.72
CA VAL A 8 -2.43 -7.44 -6.16
C VAL A 8 -3.85 -7.20 -5.66
N VAL A 9 -4.79 -7.58 -6.51
CA VAL A 9 -6.24 -7.43 -6.31
C VAL A 9 -6.97 -8.66 -6.84
N ALA A 10 -8.21 -8.84 -6.40
CA ALA A 10 -9.14 -9.85 -6.88
C ALA A 10 -10.51 -9.19 -7.17
N ALA A 11 -11.39 -9.91 -7.86
CA ALA A 11 -12.70 -9.39 -8.24
C ALA A 11 -13.55 -8.94 -7.04
N ASP A 12 -13.35 -9.58 -5.88
CA ASP A 12 -14.01 -9.31 -4.60
C ASP A 12 -13.25 -8.32 -3.70
N THR A 13 -12.17 -7.70 -4.20
CA THR A 13 -11.45 -6.65 -3.46
C THR A 13 -12.34 -5.42 -3.27
N GLN A 14 -12.55 -5.03 -2.01
CA GLN A 14 -13.38 -3.88 -1.61
C GLN A 14 -12.53 -2.71 -1.12
N THR A 15 -11.33 -2.98 -0.63
CA THR A 15 -10.38 -1.97 -0.12
C THR A 15 -9.01 -2.17 -0.74
N LEU A 16 -8.38 -1.09 -1.21
CA LEU A 16 -7.03 -1.13 -1.79
C LEU A 16 -6.09 -0.26 -0.96
N VAL A 17 -4.95 -0.81 -0.53
CA VAL A 17 -3.89 -0.03 0.12
C VAL A 17 -2.81 0.37 -0.89
N LEU A 18 -2.62 1.67 -1.07
CA LEU A 18 -1.63 2.26 -1.99
C LEU A 18 -0.42 2.80 -1.23
N GLY A 19 0.76 2.23 -1.50
CA GLY A 19 2.05 2.82 -1.14
C GLY A 19 2.48 3.92 -2.11
N SER A 20 3.65 4.52 -1.86
CA SER A 20 4.25 5.52 -2.76
C SER A 20 4.91 4.84 -3.97
N PHE A 21 5.97 4.09 -3.70
CA PHE A 21 6.71 3.30 -4.67
C PHE A 21 7.53 2.23 -3.93
N PRO A 22 7.73 1.01 -4.47
CA PRO A 22 8.48 -0.05 -3.80
C PRO A 22 9.89 0.40 -3.39
N GLY A 23 10.30 0.15 -2.15
CA GLY A 23 11.68 0.41 -1.66
C GLY A 23 12.72 -0.53 -2.30
N GLU A 24 14.01 -0.31 -2.07
CA GLU A 24 15.08 -1.15 -2.66
C GLU A 24 14.95 -2.62 -2.27
N ALA A 25 14.69 -2.91 -0.99
CA ALA A 25 14.48 -4.29 -0.53
C ALA A 25 13.24 -4.92 -1.20
N SER A 26 12.18 -4.12 -1.41
CA SER A 26 10.99 -4.58 -2.13
C SER A 26 11.29 -4.89 -3.58
N LEU A 27 11.99 -3.99 -4.28
CA LEU A 27 12.41 -4.17 -5.68
C LEU A 27 13.31 -5.39 -5.84
N ALA A 28 14.30 -5.57 -4.96
CA ALA A 28 15.20 -6.72 -4.99
C ALA A 28 14.49 -8.05 -4.72
N ALA A 29 13.52 -8.07 -3.80
CA ALA A 29 12.74 -9.26 -3.50
C ALA A 29 11.58 -9.50 -4.48
N THR A 30 11.21 -8.50 -5.28
CA THR A 30 9.97 -8.48 -6.07
C THR A 30 8.70 -8.61 -5.20
N GLN A 31 8.72 -7.99 -4.02
CA GLN A 31 7.68 -8.13 -3.00
C GLN A 31 7.26 -6.79 -2.41
N TYR A 32 5.95 -6.59 -2.26
CA TYR A 32 5.43 -5.44 -1.50
C TYR A 32 5.92 -5.48 -0.05
N TYR A 33 6.44 -4.34 0.41
CA TYR A 33 6.87 -4.13 1.79
C TYR A 33 7.86 -5.18 2.34
N ALA A 34 8.83 -5.62 1.52
CA ALA A 34 9.79 -6.67 1.85
C ALA A 34 10.83 -6.27 2.91
N HIS A 35 11.07 -4.96 3.10
CA HIS A 35 12.07 -4.50 4.06
C HIS A 35 11.70 -4.96 5.49
N PRO A 36 12.56 -5.70 6.23
CA PRO A 36 12.18 -6.33 7.51
C PRO A 36 11.70 -5.37 8.60
N ARG A 37 12.17 -4.12 8.57
CA ARG A 37 11.72 -3.06 9.50
C ARG A 37 10.46 -2.33 9.05
N ASN A 38 9.91 -2.63 7.87
CA ASN A 38 8.64 -2.06 7.45
C ASN A 38 7.50 -2.69 8.26
N GLN A 39 6.65 -1.85 8.82
CA GLN A 39 5.60 -2.29 9.74
C GLN A 39 4.31 -2.72 9.02
N PHE A 40 4.24 -2.67 7.68
CA PHE A 40 3.00 -2.90 6.91
C PHE A 40 2.32 -4.22 7.26
N TRP A 41 3.05 -5.35 7.14
CA TRP A 41 2.51 -6.67 7.42
C TRP A 41 2.14 -6.86 8.89
N ARG A 42 2.87 -6.23 9.81
CA ARG A 42 2.55 -6.26 11.25
C ARG A 42 1.30 -5.43 11.58
N LEU A 43 1.16 -4.27 10.95
CA LEU A 43 0.01 -3.38 11.13
C LEU A 43 -1.26 -4.05 10.60
N LEU A 44 -1.25 -4.54 9.36
CA LEU A 44 -2.39 -5.24 8.79
C LEU A 44 -2.69 -6.54 9.53
N GLY A 45 -1.67 -7.30 9.94
CA GLY A 45 -1.88 -8.49 10.75
C GLY A 45 -2.63 -8.19 12.05
N ALA A 46 -2.23 -7.12 12.76
CA ALA A 46 -2.93 -6.69 13.98
C ALA A 46 -4.32 -6.06 13.72
N VAL A 47 -4.58 -5.52 12.53
CA VAL A 47 -5.91 -5.02 12.14
C VAL A 47 -6.86 -6.17 11.82
N LEU A 48 -6.35 -7.22 11.18
CA LEU A 48 -7.13 -8.36 10.68
C LEU A 48 -7.15 -9.56 11.63
N ASP A 49 -6.41 -9.49 12.73
CA ASP A 49 -6.18 -10.61 13.67
C ASP A 49 -5.54 -11.84 12.99
N GLU A 50 -4.55 -11.58 12.13
CA GLU A 50 -3.82 -12.57 11.33
C GLU A 50 -2.30 -12.42 11.52
N PRO A 51 -1.51 -13.51 11.60
CA PRO A 51 -0.06 -13.44 11.79
C PRO A 51 0.69 -13.10 10.48
N LEU A 52 0.22 -12.14 9.68
CA LEU A 52 0.73 -11.87 8.33
C LEU A 52 2.26 -11.70 8.27
N ALA A 53 2.86 -11.03 9.26
CA ALA A 53 4.31 -10.82 9.27
C ALA A 53 5.14 -12.12 9.37
N GLU A 54 4.56 -13.19 9.91
CA GLU A 54 5.20 -14.49 10.11
C GLU A 54 5.06 -15.41 8.88
N LEU A 55 4.10 -15.11 8.01
CA LEU A 55 3.81 -15.90 6.81
C LEU A 55 4.83 -15.62 5.69
N VAL A 56 4.99 -16.59 4.78
CA VAL A 56 5.69 -16.37 3.50
C VAL A 56 4.91 -15.41 2.61
N TYR A 57 5.55 -14.77 1.64
CA TYR A 57 4.96 -13.65 0.91
C TYR A 57 3.67 -14.01 0.16
N GLU A 58 3.66 -15.16 -0.53
CA GLU A 58 2.50 -15.65 -1.27
C GLU A 58 1.29 -15.86 -0.35
N GLU A 59 1.57 -16.39 0.84
CA GLU A 59 0.59 -16.62 1.88
C GLU A 59 0.02 -15.29 2.44
N ARG A 60 0.89 -14.29 2.64
CA ARG A 60 0.46 -12.93 3.04
C ARG A 60 -0.53 -12.34 2.05
N LEU A 61 -0.22 -12.42 0.76
CA LEU A 61 -1.09 -11.91 -0.30
C LEU A 61 -2.43 -12.65 -0.31
N ARG A 62 -2.41 -13.98 -0.20
CA ARG A 62 -3.63 -14.77 -0.20
C ARG A 62 -4.54 -14.45 1.00
N ARG A 63 -3.97 -14.31 2.20
CA ARG A 63 -4.74 -13.89 3.40
C ARG A 63 -5.32 -12.49 3.22
N LEU A 64 -4.49 -11.55 2.76
CA LEU A 64 -4.93 -10.17 2.52
C LEU A 64 -6.13 -10.12 1.54
N LEU A 65 -6.03 -10.84 0.43
CA LEU A 65 -7.11 -10.94 -0.56
C LEU A 65 -8.36 -11.62 0.00
N SER A 66 -8.25 -12.64 0.86
CA SER A 66 -9.42 -13.26 1.50
C SER A 66 -10.20 -12.33 2.44
N HIS A 67 -9.58 -11.22 2.87
CA HIS A 67 -10.27 -10.14 3.59
C HIS A 67 -10.82 -9.06 2.65
N GLY A 68 -10.79 -9.27 1.33
CA GLY A 68 -11.19 -8.27 0.33
C GLY A 68 -10.25 -7.06 0.28
N ILE A 69 -8.99 -7.21 0.72
CA ILE A 69 -7.99 -6.15 0.73
C ILE A 69 -6.94 -6.41 -0.34
N GLY A 70 -6.71 -5.43 -1.19
CA GLY A 70 -5.64 -5.42 -2.19
C GLY A 70 -4.46 -4.53 -1.78
N VAL A 71 -3.34 -4.68 -2.50
CA VAL A 71 -2.14 -3.84 -2.33
C VAL A 71 -1.56 -3.41 -3.68
N TRP A 72 -1.18 -2.14 -3.76
CA TRP A 72 -0.45 -1.58 -4.90
C TRP A 72 0.33 -0.33 -4.48
N ASP A 73 0.84 0.44 -5.44
CA ASP A 73 1.52 1.71 -5.25
C ASP A 73 0.91 2.78 -6.17
N VAL A 74 1.07 4.06 -5.82
CA VAL A 74 0.57 5.16 -6.67
C VAL A 74 1.45 5.40 -7.91
N LEU A 75 2.73 5.04 -7.86
CA LEU A 75 3.68 5.27 -8.95
C LEU A 75 4.00 3.98 -9.71
N ALA A 76 3.84 4.02 -11.04
CA ALA A 76 4.26 2.97 -11.97
C ALA A 76 5.77 2.95 -12.18
N ALA A 77 6.38 4.14 -12.23
CA ALA A 77 7.81 4.29 -12.48
C ALA A 77 8.35 5.61 -11.94
N CYS A 78 9.65 5.64 -11.64
CA CYS A 78 10.35 6.86 -11.28
C CYS A 78 11.88 6.73 -11.44
N HIS A 79 12.58 7.85 -11.29
CA HIS A 79 14.00 7.88 -10.94
C HIS A 79 14.11 8.09 -9.42
N ARG A 80 14.82 7.20 -8.72
CA ARG A 80 15.06 7.32 -7.29
C ARG A 80 16.38 6.65 -6.93
N GLU A 81 17.20 7.34 -6.15
CA GLU A 81 18.34 6.76 -5.46
C GLU A 81 17.93 6.45 -4.02
N GLY A 82 18.31 5.27 -3.53
CA GLY A 82 17.86 4.80 -2.22
C GLY A 82 16.36 4.47 -2.19
N SER A 83 15.83 4.45 -0.97
CA SER A 83 14.44 4.07 -0.68
C SER A 83 13.55 5.22 -0.18
N LEU A 84 14.08 6.44 -0.09
CA LEU A 84 13.34 7.59 0.46
C LEU A 84 12.45 8.25 -0.61
N ASP A 85 11.19 8.50 -0.26
CA ASP A 85 10.26 9.22 -1.14
C ASP A 85 10.76 10.61 -1.56
N ALA A 86 11.52 11.29 -0.69
CA ALA A 86 12.10 12.60 -0.99
C ALA A 86 13.08 12.58 -2.19
N ALA A 87 13.62 11.41 -2.53
CA ALA A 87 14.52 11.21 -3.66
C ALA A 87 13.80 10.87 -4.98
N ILE A 88 12.47 10.75 -4.98
CA ILE A 88 11.69 10.47 -6.20
C ILE A 88 11.76 11.65 -7.17
N ARG A 89 12.07 11.36 -8.43
CA ARG A 89 12.10 12.28 -9.58
C ARG A 89 11.43 11.62 -10.78
N ASN A 90 10.93 12.43 -11.73
CA ASN A 90 10.28 11.95 -12.96
C ASN A 90 9.22 10.87 -12.68
N ALA A 91 8.36 11.13 -11.69
CA ALA A 91 7.35 10.18 -11.24
C ALA A 91 6.26 9.99 -12.30
N GLN A 92 5.94 8.74 -12.59
CA GLN A 92 4.85 8.35 -13.47
C GLN A 92 3.80 7.63 -12.63
N PRO A 93 2.57 8.14 -12.52
CA PRO A 93 1.52 7.49 -11.76
C PRO A 93 1.07 6.19 -12.45
N ASN A 94 0.52 5.26 -11.65
CA ASN A 94 -0.19 4.10 -12.16
C ASN A 94 -1.52 4.49 -12.83
N ASP A 95 -2.00 3.64 -13.73
CA ASP A 95 -3.32 3.80 -14.33
C ASP A 95 -4.41 3.33 -13.36
N PHE A 96 -4.96 4.25 -12.59
CA PHE A 96 -6.03 3.96 -11.64
C PHE A 96 -7.37 3.67 -12.32
N ALA A 97 -7.57 4.00 -13.61
CA ALA A 97 -8.81 3.68 -14.30
C ALA A 97 -8.98 2.16 -14.46
N SER A 98 -7.88 1.44 -14.70
CA SER A 98 -7.83 -0.03 -14.78
C SER A 98 -8.31 -0.75 -13.51
N LEU A 99 -8.38 -0.07 -12.36
CA LEU A 99 -8.90 -0.68 -11.13
C LEU A 99 -10.37 -1.10 -11.26
N ARG A 100 -11.15 -0.45 -12.13
CA ARG A 100 -12.55 -0.83 -12.36
C ARG A 100 -12.68 -2.20 -13.03
N ASP A 101 -11.69 -2.57 -13.82
CA ASP A 101 -11.67 -3.86 -14.53
C ASP A 101 -11.14 -4.98 -13.62
N HIS A 102 -10.12 -4.68 -12.81
CA HIS A 102 -9.46 -5.66 -11.95
C HIS A 102 -10.12 -5.87 -10.58
N ALA A 103 -10.77 -4.84 -10.05
CA ALA A 103 -11.42 -4.84 -8.74
C ALA A 103 -12.78 -4.09 -8.82
N PRO A 104 -13.79 -4.67 -9.52
CA PRO A 104 -15.06 -4.01 -9.76
C PRO A 104 -15.86 -3.71 -8.47
N LEU A 105 -15.57 -4.40 -7.36
CA LEU A 105 -16.18 -4.15 -6.06
C LEU A 105 -15.41 -3.16 -5.18
N LEU A 106 -14.34 -2.55 -5.70
CA LEU A 106 -13.52 -1.59 -4.97
C LEU A 106 -14.34 -0.36 -4.59
N ARG A 107 -14.42 -0.08 -3.29
CA ARG A 107 -15.11 1.10 -2.75
C ARG A 107 -14.18 2.07 -2.03
N LYS A 108 -13.07 1.57 -1.48
CA LYS A 108 -12.20 2.33 -0.58
C LYS A 108 -10.74 2.21 -0.97
N VAL A 109 -10.03 3.34 -0.95
CA VAL A 109 -8.60 3.42 -1.20
C VAL A 109 -7.89 4.06 0.00
N CYS A 110 -6.98 3.30 0.60
CA CYS A 110 -6.19 3.70 1.75
C CYS A 110 -4.77 4.04 1.30
N PHE A 111 -4.27 5.23 1.59
CA PHE A 111 -2.94 5.68 1.20
C PHE A 111 -1.95 5.53 2.35
N ASN A 112 -0.91 4.73 2.17
CA ASN A 112 0.15 4.50 3.14
C ASN A 112 1.17 5.65 3.11
N GLY A 113 0.91 6.72 3.87
CA GLY A 113 1.78 7.88 4.00
C GLY A 113 1.43 9.06 3.11
N LYS A 114 2.00 10.22 3.43
CA LYS A 114 1.67 11.51 2.79
C LYS A 114 2.00 11.56 1.30
N THR A 115 3.07 10.89 0.86
CA THR A 115 3.47 10.85 -0.56
C THR A 115 2.38 10.20 -1.40
N ALA A 116 1.91 9.02 -0.98
CA ALA A 116 0.78 8.34 -1.61
C ALA A 116 -0.51 9.16 -1.48
N GLY A 117 -0.75 9.74 -0.30
CA GLY A 117 -1.94 10.54 0.00
C GLY A 117 -2.15 11.77 -0.90
N ARG A 118 -1.13 12.24 -1.62
CA ARG A 118 -1.29 13.30 -2.64
C ARG A 118 -2.26 12.93 -3.76
N PHE A 119 -2.48 11.63 -3.99
CA PHE A 119 -3.42 11.12 -4.99
C PHE A 119 -4.86 11.00 -4.47
N ALA A 120 -5.09 11.18 -3.16
CA ALA A 120 -6.42 11.04 -2.57
C ALA A 120 -7.49 11.93 -3.23
N PRO A 121 -7.26 13.21 -3.57
CA PRO A 121 -8.29 14.02 -4.23
C PRO A 121 -8.71 13.49 -5.60
N VAL A 122 -7.76 13.00 -6.41
CA VAL A 122 -8.03 12.47 -7.76
C VAL A 122 -8.78 11.14 -7.68
N ILE A 123 -8.37 10.26 -6.77
CA ILE A 123 -9.04 8.97 -6.53
C ILE A 123 -10.43 9.19 -5.91
N GLY A 124 -10.57 10.16 -5.01
CA GLY A 124 -11.86 10.56 -4.45
C GLY A 124 -12.82 11.09 -5.51
N ALA A 125 -12.34 11.94 -6.42
CA ALA A 125 -13.12 12.42 -7.56
C ALA A 125 -13.54 11.30 -8.53
N ALA A 126 -12.82 10.18 -8.56
CA ALA A 126 -13.18 8.99 -9.33
C ALA A 126 -14.28 8.13 -8.68
N GLY A 127 -14.75 8.49 -7.48
CA GLY A 127 -15.88 7.87 -6.78
C GLY A 127 -15.51 6.96 -5.62
N TYR A 128 -14.22 6.88 -5.23
CA TYR A 128 -13.77 6.02 -4.14
C TYR A 128 -13.70 6.77 -2.80
N THR A 129 -14.09 6.11 -1.71
CA THR A 129 -13.79 6.60 -0.36
C THR A 129 -12.28 6.58 -0.14
N THR A 130 -11.69 7.70 0.28
CA THR A 130 -10.24 7.79 0.49
C THR A 130 -9.87 7.95 1.96
N LEU A 131 -8.84 7.22 2.40
CA LEU A 131 -8.28 7.31 3.75
C LEU A 131 -6.76 7.49 3.67
N VAL A 132 -6.19 8.52 4.31
CA VAL A 132 -4.73 8.70 4.36
C VAL A 132 -4.20 8.21 5.71
N LEU A 133 -3.37 7.18 5.67
CA LEU A 133 -2.78 6.52 6.83
C LEU A 133 -1.37 7.05 7.12
N PRO A 134 -0.88 6.96 8.37
CA PRO A 134 0.53 7.18 8.65
C PRO A 134 1.39 6.11 7.97
N SER A 135 2.56 6.52 7.47
CA SER A 135 3.44 5.59 6.76
C SER A 135 3.92 4.43 7.64
N SER A 136 3.86 3.22 7.10
CA SER A 136 4.40 1.98 7.71
C SER A 136 5.93 1.87 7.62
N SER A 137 6.58 2.77 6.87
CA SER A 137 8.03 2.79 6.71
C SER A 137 8.75 3.06 8.04
N PRO A 138 9.93 2.46 8.28
CA PRO A 138 10.75 2.78 9.44
C PRO A 138 11.22 4.25 9.44
N ALA A 139 11.24 4.92 8.29
CA ALA A 139 11.55 6.34 8.20
C ALA A 139 10.52 7.24 8.91
N ASN A 140 9.29 6.74 9.09
CA ASN A 140 8.26 7.42 9.88
C ASN A 140 8.36 7.02 11.35
N ALA A 141 9.37 7.56 12.04
CA ALA A 141 9.63 7.33 13.46
C ALA A 141 8.86 8.28 14.40
N MET A 142 8.07 9.21 13.85
CA MET A 142 7.28 10.17 14.65
C MET A 142 6.13 9.52 15.44
N LEU A 143 5.64 8.36 14.99
CA LEU A 143 4.55 7.63 15.65
C LEU A 143 5.03 6.23 16.06
N SER A 144 4.65 5.83 17.27
CA SER A 144 4.82 4.45 17.74
C SER A 144 3.96 3.48 16.94
N PHE A 145 4.27 2.17 17.05
CA PHE A 145 3.47 1.13 16.41
C PHE A 145 2.00 1.21 16.83
N ASP A 146 1.71 1.34 18.13
CA ASP A 146 0.33 1.40 18.64
C ASP A 146 -0.42 2.65 18.19
N GLN A 147 0.28 3.79 18.06
CA GLN A 147 -0.29 5.00 17.50
C GLN A 147 -0.67 4.82 16.03
N LYS A 148 0.19 4.18 15.24
CA LYS A 148 -0.13 3.81 13.85
C LYS A 148 -1.29 2.83 13.82
N LEU A 149 -1.26 1.77 14.63
CA LEU A 149 -2.28 0.72 14.65
C LEU A 149 -3.68 1.30 14.90
N ARG A 150 -3.82 2.25 15.83
CA ARG A 150 -5.11 2.93 16.07
C ARG A 150 -5.69 3.56 14.80
N LEU A 151 -4.87 4.23 14.00
CA LEU A 151 -5.29 4.86 12.74
C LEU A 151 -5.47 3.82 11.62
N TRP A 152 -4.67 2.75 11.62
CA TRP A 152 -4.78 1.68 10.63
C TRP A 152 -6.05 0.83 10.79
N ARG A 153 -6.65 0.80 11.99
CA ARG A 153 -7.96 0.15 12.20
C ARG A 153 -9.09 0.79 11.41
N ASP A 154 -8.96 2.07 11.05
CA ASP A 154 -9.91 2.74 10.17
C ASP A 154 -9.93 2.17 8.75
N ILE A 155 -9.06 1.20 8.40
CA ILE A 155 -9.19 0.44 7.16
C ILE A 155 -10.52 -0.32 7.10
N LEU A 156 -10.99 -0.87 8.23
CA LEU A 156 -12.18 -1.72 8.31
C LEU A 156 -13.50 -0.96 8.40
N THR A 157 -13.46 0.36 8.57
CA THR A 157 -14.65 1.22 8.73
C THR A 157 -15.25 1.69 7.41
#